data_AF-A0A1X6ZR58-F1
#
_entry.id   AF-A0A1X6ZR58-F1
#
_cell.length_a   1.000
_cell.length_b   1.000
_cell.length_c   1.000
_cell.angle_alpha   90.00
_cell.angle_beta   90.00
_cell.angle_gamma   90.00
#
_symmetry.space_group_name_H-M   'P 1'
#
loop_
_entity.id
_entity.type
_entity.pdbx_description
1 polymer ?
#
loop_
_entity_poly.entity_id
_entity_poly.type
_entity_poly.pdbx_seq_one_letter_code
_entity_poly.pdbx_strand_id
1 'polypeptide(L)'
;MKKIPLWKLKREILRLGRTIWNLPGIAWEYLSLRPRYDRSAPHSRKIHHGAKPLTGEVAIYLIFPAQGVLPSHMHMLEHLETQDINPVVVSNLPLSQADMDRILPLSAMVIERPNVGYDFGGYRDAVLQLGDRLPTLERLYILNDSVWMIDAPRSWFDDVRAKDADFCGATSNYGIKRCDARDFRELVWEYTIEHPNFHYASYALAIGPDILRDPGFLRYWKRFRLSNDKKRTVRRGEIGLTQWVHKNGYKHTATCPVTGLDAEIAALGDDELDALTRNLVIPESPRLLAMRDEVLQSDPHTPEGRSDRIQIVLATVSGQAIGYAMPYYTTRRRGFQFLKKSPLWLSRDSSDKMLELMSGLDGPLGRQAAQEARDLRATRGAALDAGD
;
A
#
# COMPACT_ATOMS: atom_id res chain seq x y z
N MET A 1 15.79 25.32 -43.14
CA MET A 1 14.55 24.96 -42.41
C MET A 1 14.35 23.45 -42.46
N LYS A 2 14.61 22.72 -41.38
CA LYS A 2 14.43 21.25 -41.32
C LYS A 2 12.92 20.93 -41.26
N LYS A 3 12.42 20.24 -42.29
CA LYS A 3 11.02 19.80 -42.40
C LYS A 3 10.72 18.79 -41.28
N ILE A 4 9.76 19.10 -40.42
CA ILE A 4 9.25 18.17 -39.42
C ILE A 4 8.52 17.03 -40.18
N PRO A 5 8.88 15.75 -39.95
CA PRO A 5 8.27 14.64 -40.68
C PRO A 5 6.76 14.52 -40.39
N LEU A 6 5.93 14.50 -41.44
CA LEU A 6 4.47 14.39 -41.39
C LEU A 6 3.95 13.19 -40.57
N TRP A 7 4.77 12.14 -40.39
CA TRP A 7 4.42 10.99 -39.56
C TRP A 7 4.41 11.32 -38.05
N LYS A 8 5.26 12.26 -37.58
CA LYS A 8 5.25 12.71 -36.18
C LYS A 8 3.99 13.50 -35.85
N LEU A 9 3.58 14.41 -36.75
CA LEU A 9 2.35 15.19 -36.61
C LEU A 9 1.09 14.30 -36.65
N LYS A 10 1.07 13.29 -37.53
CA LYS A 10 -0.02 12.30 -37.62
C LYS A 10 -0.14 11.42 -36.36
N ARG A 11 1.00 11.06 -35.75
CA ARG A 11 1.05 10.25 -34.51
C ARG A 11 0.61 11.04 -33.28
N GLU A 12 0.86 12.35 -33.25
CA GLU A 12 0.44 13.26 -32.17
C GLU A 12 -1.05 13.59 -32.24
N ILE A 13 -1.60 13.79 -33.46
CA ILE A 13 -3.03 13.98 -33.71
C ILE A 13 -3.84 12.70 -33.40
N LEU A 14 -3.32 11.51 -33.71
CA LEU A 14 -3.94 10.23 -33.32
C LEU A 14 -3.86 9.98 -31.80
N ARG A 15 -2.83 10.50 -31.11
CA ARG A 15 -2.73 10.47 -29.63
C ARG A 15 -3.76 11.39 -28.98
N LEU A 16 -3.90 12.62 -29.47
CA LEU A 16 -4.91 13.57 -29.02
C LEU A 16 -6.34 13.10 -29.35
N GLY A 17 -6.56 12.51 -30.53
CA GLY A 17 -7.86 11.97 -30.94
C GLY A 17 -8.35 10.80 -30.10
N ARG A 18 -7.46 9.89 -29.66
CA ARG A 18 -7.80 8.80 -28.70
C ARG A 18 -8.04 9.32 -27.29
N THR A 19 -7.36 10.40 -26.87
CA THR A 19 -7.67 11.06 -25.61
C THR A 19 -9.06 11.68 -25.67
N ILE A 20 -9.43 12.32 -26.78
CA ILE A 20 -10.72 13.02 -26.95
C ILE A 20 -11.92 12.06 -27.06
N TRP A 21 -11.76 10.88 -27.68
CA TRP A 21 -12.86 9.91 -27.81
C TRP A 21 -13.24 9.20 -26.50
N ASN A 22 -12.32 9.12 -25.52
CA ASN A 22 -12.61 8.55 -24.20
C ASN A 22 -13.05 9.61 -23.17
N LEU A 23 -12.90 10.91 -23.46
CA LEU A 23 -13.31 12.00 -22.57
C LEU A 23 -14.81 12.01 -22.23
N PRO A 24 -15.77 11.71 -23.13
CA PRO A 24 -17.19 11.72 -22.79
C PRO A 24 -17.55 10.66 -21.75
N GLY A 25 -17.09 9.41 -21.93
CA GLY A 25 -17.34 8.30 -21.01
C GLY A 25 -16.62 8.46 -19.66
N ILE A 26 -15.38 8.93 -19.70
CA ILE A 26 -14.59 9.24 -18.50
C ILE A 26 -15.15 10.42 -17.72
N ALA A 27 -15.57 11.50 -18.39
CA ALA A 27 -16.18 12.67 -17.75
C ALA A 27 -17.57 12.33 -17.21
N TRP A 28 -18.34 11.51 -17.92
CA TRP A 28 -19.64 11.00 -17.47
C TRP A 28 -19.49 10.12 -16.23
N GLU A 29 -18.63 9.11 -16.24
CA GLU A 29 -18.30 8.31 -15.06
C GLU A 29 -17.80 9.21 -13.91
N TYR A 30 -16.92 10.18 -14.22
CA TYR A 30 -16.36 11.13 -13.26
C TYR A 30 -17.40 12.04 -12.58
N LEU A 31 -18.45 12.44 -13.29
CA LEU A 31 -19.51 13.32 -12.76
C LEU A 31 -20.67 12.52 -12.15
N SER A 32 -20.89 11.28 -12.57
CA SER A 32 -22.10 10.53 -12.23
C SER A 32 -21.88 9.31 -11.33
N LEU A 33 -20.66 8.75 -11.24
CA LEU A 33 -20.42 7.53 -10.46
C LEU A 33 -20.71 7.75 -8.98
N ARG A 34 -20.17 8.83 -8.37
CA ARG A 34 -20.44 9.13 -6.96
C ARG A 34 -21.93 9.42 -6.72
N PRO A 35 -22.61 10.35 -7.41
CA PRO A 35 -24.03 10.61 -7.14
C PRO A 35 -24.93 9.39 -7.38
N ARG A 36 -24.62 8.53 -8.37
CA ARG A 36 -25.36 7.28 -8.59
C ARG A 36 -25.11 6.28 -7.48
N TYR A 37 -23.84 6.08 -7.12
CA TYR A 37 -23.47 5.20 -6.02
C TYR A 37 -24.08 5.67 -4.70
N ASP A 38 -23.97 6.96 -4.35
CA ASP A 38 -24.52 7.50 -3.10
C ASP A 38 -26.05 7.29 -3.01
N ARG A 39 -26.77 7.23 -4.15
CA ARG A 39 -28.20 6.89 -4.17
C ARG A 39 -28.48 5.40 -3.98
N SER A 40 -27.67 4.53 -4.57
CA SER A 40 -27.89 3.08 -4.52
C SER A 40 -27.23 2.39 -3.32
N ALA A 41 -26.17 2.97 -2.77
CA ALA A 41 -25.35 2.40 -1.72
C ALA A 41 -26.11 2.03 -0.43
N PRO A 42 -27.09 2.83 0.04
CA PRO A 42 -27.91 2.42 1.18
C PRO A 42 -28.66 1.10 0.95
N HIS A 43 -29.02 0.78 -0.30
CA HIS A 43 -29.74 -0.44 -0.65
C HIS A 43 -28.82 -1.62 -0.97
N SER A 44 -27.57 -1.35 -1.39
CA SER A 44 -26.61 -2.39 -1.76
C SER A 44 -25.65 -2.78 -0.64
N ARG A 45 -25.60 -2.00 0.44
CA ARG A 45 -24.80 -2.31 1.62
C ARG A 45 -25.63 -3.10 2.63
N LYS A 46 -24.99 -4.09 3.25
CA LYS A 46 -25.52 -4.77 4.43
C LYS A 46 -24.61 -4.48 5.61
N ILE A 47 -25.22 -4.11 6.73
CA ILE A 47 -24.51 -3.78 7.96
C ILE A 47 -24.90 -4.81 9.00
N HIS A 48 -23.89 -5.43 9.60
CA HIS A 48 -24.04 -6.41 10.65
C HIS A 48 -23.35 -5.91 11.90
N HIS A 49 -24.03 -6.01 13.03
CA HIS A 49 -23.47 -5.65 14.33
C HIS A 49 -22.63 -6.80 14.85
N GLY A 50 -21.37 -6.52 15.17
CA GLY A 50 -20.47 -7.49 15.80
C GLY A 50 -20.53 -7.42 17.33
N ALA A 51 -19.70 -8.21 17.99
CA ALA A 51 -19.69 -8.32 19.45
C ALA A 51 -18.86 -7.23 20.16
N LYS A 52 -17.94 -6.56 19.44
CA LYS A 52 -17.05 -5.54 20.02
C LYS A 52 -17.71 -4.15 20.08
N PRO A 53 -17.32 -3.28 21.02
CA PRO A 53 -17.84 -1.92 21.09
C PRO A 53 -17.23 -1.02 19.97
N LEU A 54 -17.96 0.04 19.60
CA LEU A 54 -17.44 1.11 18.72
C LEU A 54 -16.91 2.29 19.56
N THR A 55 -15.87 2.05 20.36
CA THR A 55 -15.24 3.02 21.27
C THR A 55 -13.71 2.87 21.29
N GLY A 56 -12.99 3.83 21.87
CA GLY A 56 -11.53 3.77 21.98
C GLY A 56 -10.84 3.86 20.62
N GLU A 57 -9.87 2.98 20.39
CA GLU A 57 -9.24 2.80 19.08
C GLU A 57 -10.07 1.88 18.18
N VAL A 58 -10.29 2.29 16.93
CA VAL A 58 -11.06 1.53 15.93
C VAL A 58 -10.22 1.30 14.69
N ALA A 59 -10.33 0.13 14.08
CA ALA A 59 -9.67 -0.17 12.80
C ALA A 59 -10.69 -0.47 11.70
N ILE A 60 -10.70 0.32 10.63
CA ILE A 60 -11.35 -0.08 9.39
C ILE A 60 -10.45 -1.11 8.71
N TYR A 61 -10.88 -2.35 8.67
CA TYR A 61 -10.16 -3.42 7.97
C TYR A 61 -10.91 -3.85 6.70
N LEU A 62 -10.36 -3.47 5.55
CA LEU A 62 -10.95 -3.78 4.26
C LEU A 62 -10.42 -5.09 3.68
N ILE A 63 -11.35 -5.97 3.30
CA ILE A 63 -11.04 -7.28 2.71
C ILE A 63 -11.72 -7.44 1.34
N PHE A 64 -11.06 -8.19 0.46
CA PHE A 64 -11.58 -8.68 -0.81
C PHE A 64 -11.49 -10.22 -0.84
N PRO A 65 -12.43 -10.92 -0.17
CA PRO A 65 -12.34 -12.36 0.07
C PRO A 65 -12.77 -13.18 -1.17
N ALA A 66 -12.06 -13.04 -2.28
CA ALA A 66 -12.39 -13.71 -3.54
C ALA A 66 -12.33 -15.25 -3.45
N GLN A 67 -11.60 -15.78 -2.47
CA GLN A 67 -11.47 -17.20 -2.16
C GLN A 67 -12.04 -17.53 -0.77
N GLY A 68 -12.96 -16.70 -0.28
CA GLY A 68 -13.42 -16.75 1.12
C GLY A 68 -12.47 -16.05 2.09
N VAL A 69 -12.79 -16.11 3.39
CA VAL A 69 -11.98 -15.47 4.43
C VAL A 69 -10.78 -16.34 4.77
N LEU A 70 -9.61 -15.87 4.32
CA LEU A 70 -8.32 -16.50 4.55
C LEU A 70 -7.86 -16.43 6.02
N PRO A 71 -6.98 -17.34 6.47
CA PRO A 71 -6.38 -17.27 7.79
C PRO A 71 -5.70 -15.93 8.10
N SER A 72 -5.02 -15.30 7.12
CA SER A 72 -4.43 -13.98 7.31
C SER A 72 -5.44 -12.87 7.63
N HIS A 73 -6.70 -13.02 7.20
CA HIS A 73 -7.76 -12.09 7.61
C HIS A 73 -8.10 -12.27 9.09
N MET A 74 -8.24 -13.52 9.54
CA MET A 74 -8.54 -13.81 10.95
C MET A 74 -7.41 -13.40 11.87
N HIS A 75 -6.16 -13.71 11.49
CA HIS A 75 -4.99 -13.31 12.25
C HIS A 75 -4.88 -11.78 12.42
N MET A 76 -5.23 -11.00 11.39
CA MET A 76 -5.30 -9.53 11.54
C MET A 76 -6.36 -9.12 12.57
N LEU A 77 -7.55 -9.74 12.55
CA LEU A 77 -8.62 -9.44 13.50
C LEU A 77 -8.25 -9.83 14.94
N GLU A 78 -7.67 -11.01 15.11
CA GLU A 78 -7.15 -11.50 16.39
C GLU A 78 -6.03 -10.58 16.89
N HIS A 79 -5.12 -10.17 16.02
CA HIS A 79 -4.05 -9.25 16.41
C HIS A 79 -4.60 -7.88 16.83
N LEU A 80 -5.59 -7.33 16.12
CA LEU A 80 -6.28 -6.11 16.53
C LEU A 80 -6.92 -6.26 17.92
N GLU A 81 -7.56 -7.40 18.20
CA GLU A 81 -8.12 -7.70 19.52
C GLU A 81 -7.03 -7.71 20.60
N THR A 82 -5.87 -8.36 20.36
CA THR A 82 -4.74 -8.34 21.30
C THR A 82 -4.12 -6.96 21.52
N GLN A 83 -4.48 -5.99 20.69
CA GLN A 83 -4.01 -4.61 20.76
C GLN A 83 -5.08 -3.66 21.30
N ASP A 84 -6.21 -4.20 21.80
CA ASP A 84 -7.38 -3.46 22.26
C ASP A 84 -8.00 -2.53 21.20
N ILE A 85 -7.89 -2.92 19.92
CA ILE A 85 -8.44 -2.16 18.79
C ILE A 85 -9.71 -2.84 18.28
N ASN A 86 -10.80 -2.07 18.18
CA ASN A 86 -12.10 -2.57 17.77
C ASN A 86 -12.28 -2.57 16.24
N PRO A 87 -12.41 -3.71 15.56
CA PRO A 87 -12.47 -3.75 14.09
C PRO A 87 -13.83 -3.37 13.51
N VAL A 88 -13.83 -2.54 12.48
CA VAL A 88 -14.91 -2.37 11.51
C VAL A 88 -14.47 -3.04 10.22
N VAL A 89 -15.02 -4.22 9.95
CA VAL A 89 -14.67 -4.99 8.75
C VAL A 89 -15.48 -4.50 7.57
N VAL A 90 -14.81 -4.22 6.45
CA VAL A 90 -15.46 -3.85 5.20
C VAL A 90 -15.16 -4.93 4.16
N SER A 91 -16.17 -5.68 3.75
CA SER A 91 -16.04 -6.67 2.71
C SER A 91 -16.52 -6.12 1.37
N ASN A 92 -15.64 -6.10 0.38
CA ASN A 92 -15.96 -5.71 -1.00
C ASN A 92 -16.62 -6.83 -1.81
N LEU A 93 -16.94 -7.96 -1.17
CA LEU A 93 -17.70 -9.09 -1.72
C LEU A 93 -18.68 -9.62 -0.66
N PRO A 94 -19.76 -10.32 -1.06
CA PRO A 94 -20.61 -11.01 -0.10
C PRO A 94 -19.84 -12.01 0.76
N LEU A 95 -20.20 -12.14 2.03
CA LEU A 95 -19.62 -13.10 2.96
C LEU A 95 -20.55 -14.31 3.14
N SER A 96 -19.96 -15.49 3.30
CA SER A 96 -20.73 -16.68 3.67
C SER A 96 -21.16 -16.60 5.14
N GLN A 97 -22.19 -17.36 5.53
CA GLN A 97 -22.60 -17.41 6.94
C GLN A 97 -21.44 -17.91 7.84
N ALA A 98 -20.69 -18.92 7.39
CA ALA A 98 -19.54 -19.45 8.12
C ALA A 98 -18.43 -18.39 8.32
N ASP A 99 -18.20 -17.54 7.32
CA ASP A 99 -17.26 -16.42 7.44
C ASP A 99 -17.77 -15.36 8.41
N MET A 100 -19.07 -15.03 8.35
CA MET A 100 -19.71 -14.10 9.26
C MET A 100 -19.64 -14.58 10.72
N ASP A 101 -19.90 -15.87 10.96
CA ASP A 101 -19.83 -16.49 12.29
C ASP A 101 -18.43 -16.39 12.90
N ARG A 102 -17.38 -16.40 12.06
CA ARG A 102 -15.98 -16.21 12.48
C ARG A 102 -15.63 -14.74 12.73
N ILE A 103 -16.10 -13.82 11.87
CA ILE A 103 -15.71 -12.41 11.89
C ILE A 103 -16.46 -11.60 12.96
N LEU A 104 -17.78 -11.83 13.12
CA LEU A 104 -18.63 -11.02 14.00
C LEU A 104 -18.18 -11.00 15.47
N PRO A 105 -17.71 -12.11 16.07
CA PRO A 105 -17.20 -12.10 17.45
C PRO A 105 -15.99 -11.18 17.67
N LEU A 106 -15.16 -11.01 16.64
CA LEU A 106 -13.94 -10.20 16.69
C LEU A 106 -14.14 -8.76 16.20
N SER A 107 -15.33 -8.42 15.72
CA SER A 107 -15.61 -7.14 15.08
C SER A 107 -16.63 -6.34 15.87
N ALA A 108 -16.59 -5.02 15.73
CA ALA A 108 -17.64 -4.14 16.21
C ALA A 108 -18.76 -3.99 15.15
N MET A 109 -18.40 -4.08 13.89
CA MET A 109 -19.32 -3.99 12.77
C MET A 109 -18.72 -4.65 11.53
N VAL A 110 -19.57 -5.25 10.70
CA VAL A 110 -19.21 -5.75 9.35
C VAL A 110 -20.08 -5.05 8.32
N ILE A 111 -19.46 -4.49 7.29
CA ILE A 111 -20.12 -3.82 6.17
C ILE A 111 -19.85 -4.64 4.90
N GLU A 112 -20.86 -5.35 4.40
CA GLU A 112 -20.81 -5.95 3.06
C GLU A 112 -21.20 -4.90 2.03
N ARG A 113 -20.43 -4.77 0.96
CA ARG A 113 -20.68 -3.78 -0.09
C ARG A 113 -20.20 -4.25 -1.46
N PRO A 114 -20.75 -3.72 -2.57
CA PRO A 114 -20.18 -3.93 -3.89
C PRO A 114 -18.77 -3.34 -4.01
N ASN A 115 -17.90 -3.96 -4.81
CA ASN A 115 -16.53 -3.48 -5.05
C ASN A 115 -16.45 -2.23 -5.97
N VAL A 116 -17.13 -1.15 -5.61
CA VAL A 116 -17.09 0.14 -6.33
C VAL A 116 -16.09 1.07 -5.67
N GLY A 117 -15.20 1.70 -6.44
CA GLY A 117 -14.17 2.59 -5.89
C GLY A 117 -13.02 1.89 -5.16
N TYR A 118 -12.95 0.55 -5.24
CA TYR A 118 -11.95 -0.29 -4.58
C TYR A 118 -11.81 0.04 -3.08
N ASP A 119 -10.59 -0.03 -2.55
CA ASP A 119 -10.29 0.15 -1.13
C ASP A 119 -10.79 1.50 -0.61
N PHE A 120 -10.51 2.60 -1.32
CA PHE A 120 -10.98 3.92 -0.92
C PHE A 120 -12.51 4.07 -0.93
N GLY A 121 -13.21 3.29 -1.77
CA GLY A 121 -14.66 3.20 -1.71
C GLY A 121 -15.15 2.57 -0.42
N GLY A 122 -14.52 1.47 0.01
CA GLY A 122 -14.85 0.82 1.27
C GLY A 122 -14.44 1.63 2.50
N TYR A 123 -13.25 2.24 2.48
CA TYR A 123 -12.82 3.18 3.54
C TYR A 123 -13.80 4.32 3.69
N ARG A 124 -14.22 4.92 2.57
CA ARG A 124 -15.22 6.00 2.58
C ARG A 124 -16.51 5.52 3.22
N ASP A 125 -17.04 4.38 2.82
CA ASP A 125 -18.30 3.88 3.34
C ASP A 125 -18.23 3.64 4.86
N ALA A 126 -17.13 3.07 5.35
CA ALA A 126 -16.90 2.90 6.79
C ALA A 126 -16.73 4.23 7.53
N VAL A 127 -15.95 5.19 7.01
CA VAL A 127 -15.80 6.52 7.63
C VAL A 127 -17.14 7.26 7.69
N LEU A 128 -17.95 7.18 6.63
CA LEU A 128 -19.28 7.78 6.61
C LEU A 128 -20.24 7.08 7.58
N GLN A 129 -20.12 5.77 7.75
CA GLN A 129 -20.90 4.99 8.72
C GLN A 129 -20.51 5.33 10.17
N LEU A 130 -19.22 5.55 10.43
CA LEU A 130 -18.74 6.02 11.74
C LEU A 130 -19.21 7.45 12.03
N GLY A 131 -19.20 8.32 11.02
CA GLY A 131 -19.88 9.62 11.03
C GLY A 131 -19.66 10.42 12.32
N ASP A 132 -20.74 10.61 13.07
CA ASP A 132 -20.77 11.42 14.30
C ASP A 132 -19.98 10.82 15.47
N ARG A 133 -19.56 9.54 15.36
CA ARG A 133 -18.68 8.89 16.35
C ARG A 133 -17.20 9.22 16.13
N LEU A 134 -16.80 9.68 14.94
CA LEU A 134 -15.39 9.97 14.65
C LEU A 134 -14.72 10.85 15.73
N PRO A 135 -15.33 11.97 16.19
CA PRO A 135 -14.73 12.84 17.21
C PRO A 135 -14.52 12.19 18.58
N THR A 136 -15.20 11.07 18.87
CA THR A 136 -15.11 10.38 20.17
C THR A 136 -14.07 9.26 20.17
N LEU A 137 -13.50 8.92 19.01
CA LEU A 137 -12.48 7.89 18.91
C LEU A 137 -11.12 8.42 19.37
N GLU A 138 -10.35 7.56 20.02
CA GLU A 138 -8.97 7.86 20.40
C GLU A 138 -8.04 7.78 19.20
N ARG A 139 -8.33 6.84 18.28
CA ARG A 139 -7.62 6.66 17.02
C ARG A 139 -8.45 5.88 16.03
N LEU A 140 -8.24 6.15 14.74
CA LEU A 140 -8.80 5.38 13.64
C LEU A 140 -7.66 4.81 12.81
N TYR A 141 -7.61 3.49 12.66
CA TYR A 141 -6.73 2.83 11.71
C TYR A 141 -7.48 2.51 10.40
N ILE A 142 -6.76 2.57 9.28
CA ILE A 142 -7.23 2.10 7.98
C ILE A 142 -6.24 1.05 7.50
N LEU A 143 -6.74 -0.18 7.32
CA LEU A 143 -5.99 -1.36 6.95
C LEU A 143 -6.63 -2.04 5.73
N ASN A 144 -5.85 -2.72 4.89
CA ASN A 144 -6.40 -3.65 3.89
C ASN A 144 -5.62 -4.97 3.80
N ASP A 145 -6.23 -5.92 3.13
CA ASP A 145 -5.70 -7.27 2.89
C ASP A 145 -4.68 -7.38 1.74
N SER A 146 -4.20 -6.26 1.19
CA SER A 146 -3.16 -6.25 0.14
C SER A 146 -1.77 -6.64 0.66
N VAL A 147 -1.65 -6.76 1.98
CA VAL A 147 -0.44 -7.15 2.71
C VAL A 147 -0.75 -8.31 3.66
N TRP A 148 0.26 -9.09 4.00
CA TRP A 148 0.26 -9.85 5.24
C TRP A 148 0.81 -8.99 6.36
N MET A 149 0.30 -9.23 7.56
CA MET A 149 0.96 -8.86 8.80
C MET A 149 1.75 -10.06 9.31
N ILE A 150 3.01 -9.85 9.65
CA ILE A 150 3.92 -10.89 10.14
C ILE A 150 4.39 -10.57 11.55
N ASP A 151 4.93 -11.58 12.23
CA ASP A 151 5.58 -11.41 13.53
C ASP A 151 6.71 -10.38 13.45
N ALA A 152 6.83 -9.54 14.47
CA ALA A 152 7.94 -8.60 14.65
C ALA A 152 8.18 -8.33 16.14
N PRO A 153 9.36 -7.81 16.51
CA PRO A 153 9.68 -7.50 17.91
C PRO A 153 8.70 -6.53 18.58
N ARG A 154 8.05 -5.67 17.79
CA ARG A 154 7.05 -4.70 18.25
C ARG A 154 5.92 -4.59 17.25
N SER A 155 4.69 -4.38 17.73
CA SER A 155 3.54 -4.17 16.86
C SER A 155 3.63 -2.84 16.13
N TRP A 156 3.12 -2.78 14.90
CA TRP A 156 3.00 -1.53 14.16
C TRP A 156 2.12 -0.52 14.90
N PHE A 157 1.11 -1.00 15.63
CA PHE A 157 0.24 -0.16 16.44
C PHE A 157 0.99 0.49 17.60
N ASP A 158 1.88 -0.23 18.26
CA ASP A 158 2.74 0.33 19.32
C ASP A 158 3.72 1.35 18.74
N ASP A 159 4.29 1.06 17.57
CA ASP A 159 5.13 2.04 16.86
C ASP A 159 4.36 3.30 16.52
N VAL A 160 3.11 3.20 16.06
CA VAL A 160 2.22 4.35 15.82
C VAL A 160 1.97 5.11 17.11
N ARG A 161 1.59 4.43 18.20
CA ARG A 161 1.29 5.06 19.51
C ARG A 161 2.49 5.80 20.09
N ALA A 162 3.71 5.36 19.79
CA ALA A 162 4.94 6.03 20.22
C ALA A 162 5.36 7.22 19.34
N LYS A 163 4.69 7.48 18.21
CA LYS A 163 4.93 8.69 17.40
C LYS A 163 4.03 9.83 17.87
N ASP A 164 4.62 11.01 18.03
CA ASP A 164 3.88 12.27 18.14
C ASP A 164 3.42 12.73 16.74
N ALA A 165 2.38 12.06 16.22
CA ALA A 165 1.81 12.36 14.92
C ALA A 165 0.29 12.17 14.88
N ASP A 166 -0.39 13.12 14.23
CA ASP A 166 -1.83 13.07 13.97
C ASP A 166 -2.16 12.11 12.82
N PHE A 167 -1.21 11.89 11.92
CA PHE A 167 -1.36 10.98 10.80
C PHE A 167 -0.10 10.15 10.59
N CYS A 168 -0.23 8.82 10.62
CA CYS A 168 0.90 7.92 10.45
C CYS A 168 0.63 6.88 9.38
N GLY A 169 1.54 6.71 8.42
CA GLY A 169 1.53 5.57 7.50
C GLY A 169 2.56 4.51 7.87
N ALA A 170 2.37 3.28 7.41
CA ALA A 170 3.45 2.29 7.50
C ALA A 170 4.66 2.70 6.64
N THR A 171 4.41 3.19 5.43
CA THR A 171 5.44 3.71 4.50
C THR A 171 4.93 4.93 3.75
N SER A 172 5.86 5.72 3.20
CA SER A 172 5.57 6.83 2.28
C SER A 172 6.15 6.59 0.88
N ASN A 173 5.66 7.33 -0.10
CA ASN A 173 6.12 7.32 -1.48
C ASN A 173 6.27 8.75 -2.01
N TYR A 174 7.08 8.93 -3.06
CA TYR A 174 7.45 10.23 -3.64
C TYR A 174 8.13 11.20 -2.65
N GLY A 175 8.68 10.68 -1.55
CA GLY A 175 9.53 11.47 -0.65
C GLY A 175 10.93 11.73 -1.23
N ILE A 176 11.31 11.00 -2.28
CA ILE A 176 12.56 11.13 -3.01
C ILE A 176 12.22 11.34 -4.48
N LYS A 177 12.93 12.24 -5.15
CA LYS A 177 12.78 12.45 -6.59
C LYS A 177 13.22 11.18 -7.34
N ARG A 178 12.35 10.68 -8.21
CA ARG A 178 12.63 9.50 -9.03
C ARG A 178 13.65 9.82 -10.13
N CYS A 179 14.56 8.89 -10.41
CA CYS A 179 15.44 8.91 -11.58
C CYS A 179 14.98 7.88 -12.64
N ASP A 180 15.43 8.01 -13.89
CA ASP A 180 15.32 6.91 -14.86
C ASP A 180 16.24 5.77 -14.40
N ALA A 181 15.85 4.53 -14.68
CA ALA A 181 16.65 3.36 -14.28
C ALA A 181 18.07 3.40 -14.84
N ARG A 182 18.28 4.01 -16.02
CA ARG A 182 19.62 4.13 -16.64
C ARG A 182 20.52 5.14 -15.93
N ASP A 183 19.92 6.08 -15.21
CA ASP A 183 20.61 7.17 -14.54
C ASP A 183 20.71 6.89 -13.02
N PHE A 184 20.60 5.61 -12.61
CA PHE A 184 20.56 5.24 -11.19
C PHE A 184 21.81 5.68 -10.42
N ARG A 185 22.97 5.71 -11.09
CA ARG A 185 24.26 6.18 -10.54
C ARG A 185 24.28 7.68 -10.23
N GLU A 186 23.38 8.44 -10.85
CA GLU A 186 23.24 9.89 -10.66
C GLU A 186 22.15 10.26 -9.63
N LEU A 187 21.55 9.27 -8.97
CA LEU A 187 20.51 9.53 -7.97
C LEU A 187 21.07 10.34 -6.80
N VAL A 188 20.36 11.41 -6.46
CA VAL A 188 20.61 12.22 -5.27
C VAL A 188 19.50 11.97 -4.26
N TRP A 189 19.89 11.60 -3.03
CA TRP A 189 18.95 11.28 -1.96
C TRP A 189 18.49 12.53 -1.20
N GLU A 190 17.63 13.31 -1.82
CA GLU A 190 17.04 14.51 -1.21
C GLU A 190 15.59 14.23 -0.78
N TYR A 191 15.38 14.09 0.53
CA TYR A 191 14.05 13.89 1.10
C TYR A 191 13.23 15.17 1.11
N THR A 192 12.00 15.10 0.60
CA THR A 192 11.04 16.20 0.66
C THR A 192 9.60 15.70 0.78
N ILE A 193 8.81 16.38 1.59
CA ILE A 193 7.35 16.19 1.67
C ILE A 193 6.58 17.13 0.73
N GLU A 194 7.27 18.11 0.14
CA GLU A 194 6.68 19.16 -0.71
C GLU A 194 6.40 18.66 -2.14
N HIS A 195 6.83 17.44 -2.47
CA HIS A 195 6.55 16.86 -3.77
C HIS A 195 5.02 16.70 -3.94
N PRO A 196 4.43 17.14 -5.06
CA PRO A 196 2.97 17.17 -5.23
C PRO A 196 2.31 15.78 -5.21
N ASN A 197 3.09 14.73 -5.43
CA ASN A 197 2.65 13.34 -5.31
C ASN A 197 3.09 12.65 -4.01
N PHE A 198 3.70 13.36 -3.06
CA PHE A 198 4.06 12.78 -1.76
C PHE A 198 2.79 12.24 -1.08
N HIS A 199 2.86 10.98 -0.64
CA HIS A 199 1.77 10.33 0.07
C HIS A 199 2.23 9.19 0.96
N TYR A 200 1.41 8.88 1.96
CA TYR A 200 1.48 7.65 2.73
C TYR A 200 0.68 6.54 2.06
N ALA A 201 1.17 5.31 2.12
CA ALA A 201 0.55 4.17 1.47
C ALA A 201 -0.68 3.68 2.24
N SER A 202 -1.83 3.48 1.57
CA SER A 202 -3.12 3.28 2.26
C SER A 202 -3.39 1.88 2.77
N TYR A 203 -2.44 0.95 2.67
CA TYR A 203 -2.63 -0.40 3.23
C TYR A 203 -2.53 -0.41 4.75
N ALA A 204 -1.89 0.60 5.35
CA ALA A 204 -1.80 0.79 6.78
C ALA A 204 -1.61 2.28 7.11
N LEU A 205 -2.68 2.92 7.60
CA LEU A 205 -2.71 4.30 8.05
C LEU A 205 -3.32 4.38 9.44
N ALA A 206 -2.88 5.36 10.23
CA ALA A 206 -3.43 5.70 11.52
C ALA A 206 -3.75 7.19 11.55
N ILE A 207 -4.93 7.53 12.06
CA ILE A 207 -5.45 8.89 12.18
C ILE A 207 -5.75 9.15 13.66
N GLY A 208 -5.07 10.15 14.22
CA GLY A 208 -5.19 10.58 15.60
C GLY A 208 -6.40 11.48 15.86
N PRO A 209 -6.68 11.76 17.14
CA PRO A 209 -7.94 12.36 17.58
C PRO A 209 -8.11 13.80 17.07
N ASP A 210 -7.03 14.54 16.85
CA ASP A 210 -7.10 15.94 16.37
C ASP A 210 -7.71 16.01 14.97
N ILE A 211 -7.32 15.11 14.07
CA ILE A 211 -7.95 14.98 12.74
C ILE A 211 -9.38 14.46 12.85
N LEU A 212 -9.64 13.49 13.73
CA LEU A 212 -10.97 12.87 13.86
C LEU A 212 -12.02 13.83 14.43
N ARG A 213 -11.59 14.78 15.27
CA ARG A 213 -12.43 15.83 15.83
C ARG A 213 -12.67 16.97 14.84
N ASP A 214 -11.81 17.16 13.84
CA ASP A 214 -12.00 18.17 12.80
C ASP A 214 -13.17 17.78 11.86
N PRO A 215 -14.26 18.58 11.83
CA PRO A 215 -15.37 18.33 10.91
C PRO A 215 -14.94 18.36 9.42
N GLY A 216 -13.79 18.97 9.12
CA GLY A 216 -13.12 18.97 7.82
C GLY A 216 -12.80 17.57 7.32
N PHE A 217 -12.43 16.64 8.21
CA PHE A 217 -12.13 15.26 7.85
C PHE A 217 -13.38 14.53 7.33
N LEU A 218 -14.49 14.60 8.06
CA LEU A 218 -15.75 14.00 7.59
C LEU A 218 -16.25 14.68 6.30
N ARG A 219 -16.08 16.00 6.16
CA ARG A 219 -16.40 16.72 4.91
C ARG A 219 -15.54 16.24 3.74
N TYR A 220 -14.26 15.98 3.96
CA TYR A 220 -13.36 15.42 2.95
C TYR A 220 -13.91 14.09 2.42
N TRP A 221 -14.24 13.14 3.30
CA TRP A 221 -14.78 11.84 2.90
C TRP A 221 -16.17 11.91 2.27
N LYS A 222 -17.06 12.80 2.77
CA LYS A 222 -18.36 13.08 2.12
C LYS A 222 -18.15 13.52 0.67
N ARG A 223 -17.14 14.37 0.41
CA ARG A 223 -16.83 14.92 -0.92
C ARG A 223 -15.96 14.01 -1.79
N PHE A 224 -15.32 13.00 -1.20
CA PHE A 224 -14.40 12.09 -1.88
C PHE A 224 -15.05 11.47 -3.12
N ARG A 225 -14.36 11.59 -4.26
CA ARG A 225 -14.88 11.13 -5.55
C ARG A 225 -14.40 9.71 -5.84
N LEU A 226 -15.33 8.77 -5.84
CA LEU A 226 -15.10 7.39 -6.25
C LEU A 226 -14.60 7.30 -7.69
N SER A 227 -13.74 6.32 -7.97
CA SER A 227 -13.22 6.03 -9.31
C SER A 227 -12.97 4.54 -9.42
N ASN A 228 -13.35 3.92 -10.54
CA ASN A 228 -13.00 2.52 -10.85
C ASN A 228 -11.70 2.42 -11.68
N ASP A 229 -10.88 3.47 -11.67
CA ASP A 229 -9.58 3.53 -12.32
C ASP A 229 -8.50 3.52 -11.22
N LYS A 230 -7.72 2.45 -11.17
CA LYS A 230 -6.69 2.23 -10.13
C LYS A 230 -5.71 3.40 -10.01
N LYS A 231 -5.25 4.00 -11.14
CA LYS A 231 -4.33 5.14 -11.11
C LYS A 231 -4.99 6.38 -10.54
N ARG A 232 -6.28 6.57 -10.80
CA ARG A 232 -7.06 7.67 -10.22
C ARG A 232 -7.40 7.43 -8.75
N THR A 233 -7.62 6.19 -8.34
CA THR A 233 -7.83 5.83 -6.94
C THR A 233 -6.59 6.13 -6.11
N VAL A 234 -5.39 5.78 -6.57
CA VAL A 234 -4.13 6.19 -5.91
C VAL A 234 -3.99 7.72 -5.88
N ARG A 235 -4.18 8.40 -7.02
CA ARG A 235 -4.04 9.87 -7.10
C ARG A 235 -5.05 10.64 -6.25
N ARG A 236 -6.27 10.13 -6.06
CA ARG A 236 -7.31 10.83 -5.29
C ARG A 236 -7.35 10.37 -3.85
N GLY A 237 -7.10 9.08 -3.63
CA GLY A 237 -7.07 8.44 -2.34
C GLY A 237 -5.83 8.82 -1.56
N GLU A 238 -4.71 8.15 -1.85
CA GLU A 238 -3.47 8.26 -1.06
C GLU A 238 -2.90 9.69 -1.11
N ILE A 239 -2.75 10.24 -2.32
CA ILE A 239 -2.23 11.61 -2.51
C ILE A 239 -3.23 12.62 -1.96
N GLY A 240 -4.52 12.50 -2.30
CA GLY A 240 -5.53 13.47 -1.84
C GLY A 240 -5.64 13.54 -0.33
N LEU A 241 -5.61 12.40 0.36
CA LEU A 241 -5.69 12.34 1.82
C LEU A 241 -4.42 12.93 2.45
N THR A 242 -3.24 12.51 2.00
CA THR A 242 -1.97 13.04 2.54
C THR A 242 -1.85 14.54 2.32
N GLN A 243 -2.24 15.04 1.14
CA GLN A 243 -2.22 16.47 0.84
C GLN A 243 -3.25 17.25 1.65
N TRP A 244 -4.41 16.65 1.98
CA TRP A 244 -5.35 17.27 2.90
C TRP A 244 -4.76 17.39 4.31
N VAL A 245 -4.12 16.33 4.81
CA VAL A 245 -3.44 16.34 6.12
C VAL A 245 -2.36 17.43 6.16
N HIS A 246 -1.46 17.42 5.18
CA HIS A 246 -0.36 18.38 5.09
C HIS A 246 -0.85 19.84 5.01
N LYS A 247 -1.84 20.14 4.16
CA LYS A 247 -2.37 21.51 3.99
C LYS A 247 -3.10 22.06 5.20
N ASN A 248 -3.62 21.21 6.07
CA ASN A 248 -4.25 21.63 7.33
C ASN A 248 -3.23 21.71 8.49
N GLY A 249 -1.94 21.47 8.24
CA GLY A 249 -0.88 21.66 9.24
C GLY A 249 -0.76 20.55 10.28
N TYR A 250 -1.39 19.40 10.05
CA TYR A 250 -1.32 18.25 10.97
C TYR A 250 0.08 17.61 10.97
N LYS A 251 0.53 17.12 12.12
CA LYS A 251 1.78 16.36 12.23
C LYS A 251 1.62 15.02 11.55
N HIS A 252 2.55 14.67 10.65
CA HIS A 252 2.46 13.42 9.92
C HIS A 252 3.81 12.73 9.74
N THR A 253 3.82 11.39 9.78
CA THR A 253 5.05 10.59 9.67
C THR A 253 4.80 9.18 9.13
N ALA A 254 5.88 8.42 8.91
CA ALA A 254 5.81 6.98 8.66
C ALA A 254 6.54 6.19 9.76
N THR A 255 6.08 4.99 10.09
CA THR A 255 6.80 4.09 11.01
C THR A 255 8.05 3.51 10.35
N CYS A 256 8.04 3.33 9.03
CA CYS A 256 9.22 2.97 8.22
C CYS A 256 9.56 4.11 7.24
N PRO A 257 10.20 5.20 7.71
CA PRO A 257 10.53 6.37 6.90
C PRO A 257 11.70 6.10 5.94
N VAL A 258 11.81 6.90 4.89
CA VAL A 258 12.94 6.83 3.93
C VAL A 258 13.99 7.92 4.17
N THR A 259 13.76 8.80 5.15
CA THR A 259 14.72 9.81 5.60
C THR A 259 15.95 9.13 6.20
N GLY A 260 17.16 9.50 5.75
CA GLY A 260 18.42 8.92 6.22
C GLY A 260 18.72 7.52 5.70
N LEU A 261 17.88 6.97 4.81
CA LEU A 261 18.09 5.62 4.27
C LEU A 261 19.41 5.49 3.50
N ASP A 262 19.83 6.53 2.79
CA ASP A 262 21.13 6.60 2.11
C ASP A 262 22.30 6.33 3.06
N ALA A 263 22.30 6.97 4.23
CA ALA A 263 23.32 6.75 5.25
C ALA A 263 23.22 5.32 5.85
N GLU A 264 22.02 4.82 6.09
CA GLU A 264 21.80 3.45 6.59
C GLU A 264 22.31 2.39 5.61
N ILE A 265 22.07 2.56 4.30
CA ILE A 265 22.55 1.65 3.26
C ILE A 265 24.06 1.77 3.09
N ALA A 266 24.61 2.99 3.14
CA ALA A 266 26.06 3.21 3.07
C ALA A 266 26.83 2.67 4.28
N ALA A 267 26.16 2.42 5.41
CA ALA A 267 26.76 1.84 6.61
C ALA A 267 26.83 0.30 6.60
N LEU A 268 26.18 -0.38 5.65
CA LEU A 268 26.23 -1.85 5.56
C LEU A 268 27.61 -2.34 5.12
N GLY A 269 28.04 -3.51 5.60
CA GLY A 269 29.22 -4.19 5.05
C GLY A 269 28.99 -4.63 3.60
N ASP A 270 30.06 -4.84 2.83
CA ASP A 270 29.96 -5.15 1.39
C ASP A 270 29.12 -6.42 1.12
N ASP A 271 29.35 -7.49 1.88
CA ASP A 271 28.61 -8.75 1.73
C ASP A 271 27.12 -8.59 2.03
N GLU A 272 26.79 -7.80 3.06
CA GLU A 272 25.42 -7.55 3.45
C GLU A 272 24.71 -6.64 2.44
N LEU A 273 25.41 -5.64 1.92
CA LEU A 273 24.92 -4.78 0.86
C LEU A 273 24.66 -5.60 -0.42
N ASP A 274 25.58 -6.50 -0.81
CA ASP A 274 25.39 -7.41 -1.94
C ASP A 274 24.18 -8.33 -1.73
N ALA A 275 24.04 -8.92 -0.53
CA ALA A 275 22.89 -9.74 -0.18
C ALA A 275 21.57 -8.96 -0.26
N LEU A 276 21.55 -7.70 0.21
CA LEU A 276 20.40 -6.81 0.04
C LEU A 276 20.11 -6.56 -1.44
N THR A 277 21.12 -6.23 -2.26
CA THR A 277 20.95 -5.97 -3.69
C THR A 277 20.37 -7.19 -4.42
N ARG A 278 20.84 -8.41 -4.10
CA ARG A 278 20.29 -9.66 -4.64
C ARG A 278 18.83 -9.85 -4.27
N ASN A 279 18.45 -9.49 -3.05
CA ASN A 279 17.11 -9.65 -2.51
C ASN A 279 16.16 -8.47 -2.79
N LEU A 280 16.52 -7.52 -3.65
CA LEU A 280 15.61 -6.48 -4.11
C LEU A 280 14.43 -7.07 -4.89
N VAL A 281 13.22 -6.60 -4.56
CA VAL A 281 11.97 -6.99 -5.18
C VAL A 281 11.56 -5.92 -6.20
N ILE A 282 11.58 -6.25 -7.50
CA ILE A 282 11.40 -5.29 -8.62
C ILE A 282 10.44 -5.85 -9.69
N PRO A 283 9.14 -6.04 -9.40
CA PRO A 283 8.29 -6.80 -10.32
C PRO A 283 7.77 -6.03 -11.52
N GLU A 284 7.72 -4.68 -11.46
CA GLU A 284 7.06 -3.87 -12.49
C GLU A 284 8.04 -2.98 -13.28
N SER A 285 9.35 -3.19 -13.13
CA SER A 285 10.37 -2.39 -13.83
C SER A 285 11.47 -3.28 -14.44
N PRO A 286 11.25 -3.83 -15.66
CA PRO A 286 12.24 -4.67 -16.34
C PRO A 286 13.59 -3.97 -16.56
N ARG A 287 13.59 -2.64 -16.74
CA ARG A 287 14.83 -1.87 -16.90
C ARG A 287 15.64 -1.82 -15.61
N LEU A 288 14.98 -1.51 -14.49
CA LEU A 288 15.65 -1.45 -13.20
C LEU A 288 16.12 -2.84 -12.75
N LEU A 289 15.35 -3.88 -13.07
CA LEU A 289 15.74 -5.28 -12.90
C LEU A 289 17.06 -5.58 -13.63
N ALA A 290 17.14 -5.22 -14.91
CA ALA A 290 18.34 -5.43 -15.72
C ALA A 290 19.56 -4.65 -15.19
N MET A 291 19.38 -3.41 -14.72
CA MET A 291 20.46 -2.63 -14.11
C MET A 291 20.94 -3.26 -12.79
N ARG A 292 20.02 -3.78 -11.97
CA ARG A 292 20.35 -4.54 -10.76
C ARG A 292 21.13 -5.81 -11.09
N ASP A 293 20.76 -6.53 -12.14
CA ASP A 293 21.49 -7.73 -12.58
C ASP A 293 22.89 -7.40 -13.12
N GLU A 294 23.05 -6.28 -13.85
CA GLU A 294 24.35 -5.76 -14.29
C GLU A 294 25.26 -5.43 -13.09
N VAL A 295 24.72 -4.70 -12.10
CA VAL A 295 25.49 -4.35 -10.89
C VAL A 295 26.00 -5.60 -10.15
N LEU A 296 25.18 -6.66 -10.08
CA LEU A 296 25.55 -7.92 -9.42
C LEU A 296 26.67 -8.70 -10.14
N GLN A 297 27.07 -8.32 -11.35
CA GLN A 297 28.21 -8.92 -12.06
C GLN A 297 29.57 -8.34 -11.61
N SER A 298 29.57 -7.18 -10.94
CA SER A 298 30.78 -6.54 -10.42
C SER A 298 31.17 -7.07 -9.03
N ASP A 299 32.45 -6.97 -8.67
CA ASP A 299 32.95 -7.34 -7.34
C ASP A 299 32.44 -6.35 -6.26
N PRO A 300 31.67 -6.81 -5.24
CA PRO A 300 31.13 -5.95 -4.18
C PRO A 300 32.19 -5.25 -3.33
N HIS A 301 33.44 -5.75 -3.30
CA HIS A 301 34.52 -5.20 -2.47
C HIS A 301 35.32 -4.10 -3.16
N THR A 302 35.01 -3.81 -4.43
CA THR A 302 35.60 -2.67 -5.15
C THR A 302 34.85 -1.37 -4.82
N PRO A 303 35.51 -0.20 -4.82
CA PRO A 303 34.84 1.09 -4.60
C PRO A 303 33.65 1.31 -5.55
N GLU A 304 33.83 0.97 -6.84
CA GLU A 304 32.79 1.08 -7.86
C GLU A 304 31.65 0.09 -7.61
N GLY A 305 31.97 -1.19 -7.36
CA GLY A 305 30.96 -2.23 -7.12
C GLY A 305 30.12 -1.97 -5.87
N ARG A 306 30.73 -1.40 -4.82
CA ARG A 306 30.02 -0.95 -3.63
C ARG A 306 29.11 0.25 -3.93
N SER A 307 29.65 1.28 -4.59
CA SER A 307 28.90 2.50 -4.95
C SER A 307 27.67 2.16 -5.81
N ASP A 308 27.83 1.29 -6.81
CA ASP A 308 26.75 0.86 -7.69
C ASP A 308 25.64 0.11 -6.93
N ARG A 309 25.99 -0.73 -5.95
CA ARG A 309 25.02 -1.42 -5.09
C ARG A 309 24.22 -0.46 -4.21
N ILE A 310 24.88 0.53 -3.61
CA ILE A 310 24.20 1.60 -2.86
C ILE A 310 23.19 2.29 -3.78
N GLN A 311 23.64 2.73 -4.96
CA GLN A 311 22.82 3.51 -5.87
C GLN A 311 21.64 2.73 -6.43
N ILE A 312 21.82 1.46 -6.81
CA ILE A 312 20.71 0.66 -7.34
C ILE A 312 19.68 0.34 -6.26
N VAL A 313 20.09 0.14 -5.00
CA VAL A 313 19.17 -0.03 -3.86
C VAL A 313 18.33 1.24 -3.68
N LEU A 314 18.96 2.40 -3.62
CA LEU A 314 18.27 3.68 -3.45
C LEU A 314 17.35 3.99 -4.64
N ALA A 315 17.82 3.78 -5.88
CA ALA A 315 17.01 3.95 -7.07
C ALA A 315 15.76 3.07 -7.06
N THR A 316 15.91 1.83 -6.58
CA THR A 316 14.79 0.89 -6.43
C THR A 316 13.75 1.40 -5.43
N VAL A 317 14.18 1.89 -4.26
CA VAL A 317 13.25 2.45 -3.26
C VAL A 317 12.54 3.69 -3.80
N SER A 318 13.25 4.58 -4.49
CA SER A 318 12.65 5.79 -5.08
C SER A 318 11.55 5.45 -6.11
N GLY A 319 11.73 4.36 -6.86
CA GLY A 319 10.81 3.95 -7.94
C GLY A 319 9.49 3.33 -7.46
N GLN A 320 9.51 2.53 -6.39
CA GLN A 320 8.36 1.70 -5.99
C GLN A 320 8.05 1.64 -4.48
N ALA A 321 8.67 2.52 -3.68
CA ALA A 321 8.55 2.60 -2.21
C ALA A 321 9.21 1.45 -1.43
N ILE A 322 9.66 1.77 -0.21
CA ILE A 322 10.51 0.90 0.61
C ILE A 322 9.85 -0.43 0.99
N GLY A 323 8.56 -0.39 1.36
CA GLY A 323 7.80 -1.60 1.75
C GLY A 323 7.55 -2.57 0.60
N TYR A 324 7.84 -2.17 -0.63
CA TYR A 324 7.78 -3.00 -1.81
C TYR A 324 9.17 -3.46 -2.25
N ALA A 325 10.13 -2.53 -2.28
CA ALA A 325 11.46 -2.70 -2.85
C ALA A 325 12.37 -3.66 -2.06
N MET A 326 12.32 -3.60 -0.72
CA MET A 326 13.36 -4.20 0.13
C MET A 326 12.79 -4.90 1.37
N PRO A 327 11.80 -5.81 1.22
CA PRO A 327 11.24 -6.56 2.34
C PRO A 327 12.32 -7.38 3.07
N TYR A 328 13.36 -7.84 2.38
CA TYR A 328 14.49 -8.53 2.99
C TYR A 328 15.18 -7.71 4.10
N TYR A 329 15.36 -6.41 3.86
CA TYR A 329 16.00 -5.49 4.80
C TYR A 329 15.03 -5.03 5.89
N THR A 330 13.82 -4.62 5.50
CA THR A 330 12.89 -3.98 6.43
C THR A 330 12.41 -4.95 7.51
N THR A 331 12.21 -6.23 7.20
CA THR A 331 11.83 -7.23 8.21
C THR A 331 12.98 -7.53 9.18
N ARG A 332 14.21 -7.65 8.68
CA ARG A 332 15.40 -8.01 9.50
C ARG A 332 15.95 -6.86 10.33
N ARG A 333 16.07 -5.67 9.74
CA ARG A 333 16.74 -4.52 10.37
C ARG A 333 15.79 -3.51 10.99
N ARG A 334 14.54 -3.44 10.51
CA ARG A 334 13.56 -2.44 10.98
C ARG A 334 12.34 -3.06 11.66
N GLY A 335 12.28 -4.39 11.81
CA GLY A 335 11.13 -5.07 12.41
C GLY A 335 9.81 -4.76 11.69
N PHE A 336 9.84 -4.51 10.39
CA PHE A 336 8.66 -4.06 9.65
C PHE A 336 7.64 -5.20 9.50
N GLN A 337 6.41 -4.97 9.99
CA GLN A 337 5.39 -6.02 10.09
C GLN A 337 4.61 -6.33 8.82
N PHE A 338 4.80 -5.60 7.71
CA PHE A 338 3.97 -5.78 6.53
C PHE A 338 4.73 -6.31 5.32
N LEU A 339 4.16 -7.32 4.66
CA LEU A 339 4.67 -7.87 3.41
C LEU A 339 3.61 -7.77 2.29
N LYS A 340 3.99 -7.22 1.14
CA LYS A 340 3.09 -7.09 -0.01
C LYS A 340 2.83 -8.44 -0.66
N LYS A 341 1.56 -8.72 -0.98
CA LYS A 341 1.16 -9.97 -1.66
C LYS A 341 1.48 -9.96 -3.16
N SER A 342 1.40 -8.79 -3.79
CA SER A 342 1.47 -8.67 -5.26
C SER A 342 2.74 -9.10 -5.98
N PRO A 343 3.95 -9.05 -5.38
CA PRO A 343 5.14 -9.58 -6.05
C PRO A 343 4.98 -11.03 -6.54
N LEU A 344 4.18 -11.85 -5.86
CA LEU A 344 4.05 -13.29 -6.13
C LEU A 344 3.44 -13.66 -7.49
N TRP A 345 2.76 -12.71 -8.14
CA TRP A 345 2.13 -12.95 -9.45
C TRP A 345 2.51 -11.91 -10.51
N LEU A 346 3.43 -10.99 -10.20
CA LEU A 346 3.82 -9.92 -11.13
C LEU A 346 5.12 -10.22 -11.88
N SER A 347 6.08 -10.91 -11.25
CA SER A 347 7.31 -11.35 -11.93
C SER A 347 7.89 -12.58 -11.23
N ARG A 348 8.55 -13.46 -11.98
CA ARG A 348 9.21 -14.65 -11.43
C ARG A 348 10.29 -14.28 -10.40
N ASP A 349 11.26 -13.45 -10.79
CA ASP A 349 12.35 -12.98 -9.91
C ASP A 349 11.87 -12.49 -8.55
N SER A 350 10.88 -11.57 -8.54
CA SER A 350 10.37 -11.01 -7.29
C SER A 350 9.56 -12.02 -6.47
N SER A 351 8.84 -12.93 -7.13
CA SER A 351 8.08 -13.96 -6.45
C SER A 351 8.99 -14.96 -5.77
N ASP A 352 10.04 -15.41 -6.46
CA ASP A 352 10.97 -16.41 -5.93
C ASP A 352 11.69 -15.86 -4.70
N LYS A 353 12.14 -14.59 -4.76
CA LYS A 353 12.73 -13.87 -3.62
C LYS A 353 11.77 -13.70 -2.44
N MET A 354 10.50 -13.40 -2.72
CA MET A 354 9.49 -13.31 -1.68
C MET A 354 9.22 -14.67 -1.04
N LEU A 355 9.14 -15.75 -1.81
CA LEU A 355 8.96 -17.10 -1.28
C LEU A 355 10.15 -17.53 -0.44
N GLU A 356 11.37 -17.26 -0.90
CA GLU A 356 12.60 -17.52 -0.14
C GLU A 356 12.60 -16.74 1.18
N LEU A 357 12.36 -15.43 1.12
CA LEU A 357 12.24 -14.57 2.30
C LEU A 357 11.21 -15.12 3.28
N MET A 358 10.01 -15.46 2.79
CA MET A 358 8.89 -15.90 3.61
C MET A 358 9.12 -17.30 4.18
N SER A 359 9.87 -18.16 3.50
CA SER A 359 10.24 -19.49 4.01
C SER A 359 11.08 -19.45 5.28
N GLY A 360 11.83 -18.36 5.49
CA GLY A 360 12.63 -18.11 6.67
C GLY A 360 11.92 -17.29 7.76
N LEU A 361 10.62 -17.01 7.63
CA LEU A 361 9.86 -16.32 8.66
C LEU A 361 9.47 -17.29 9.78
N ASP A 362 9.82 -16.89 11.00
CA ASP A 362 9.39 -17.55 12.22
C ASP A 362 8.01 -17.07 12.68
N GLY A 363 7.50 -17.70 13.75
CA GLY A 363 6.24 -17.32 14.37
C GLY A 363 4.98 -17.81 13.63
N PRO A 364 3.81 -17.76 14.29
CA PRO A 364 2.55 -18.23 13.71
C PRO A 364 2.09 -17.38 12.52
N LEU A 365 2.26 -16.05 12.56
CA LEU A 365 1.84 -15.17 11.46
C LEU A 365 2.76 -15.36 10.25
N GLY A 366 4.07 -15.44 10.49
CA GLY A 366 5.08 -15.67 9.46
C GLY A 366 4.87 -16.99 8.71
N ARG A 367 4.70 -18.10 9.43
CA ARG A 367 4.45 -19.43 8.83
C ARG A 367 3.15 -19.47 8.02
N GLN A 368 2.09 -18.84 8.52
CA GLN A 368 0.82 -18.78 7.79
C GLN A 368 0.93 -17.93 6.53
N ALA A 369 1.57 -16.76 6.62
CA ALA A 369 1.81 -15.90 5.47
C ALA A 369 2.64 -16.64 4.41
N ALA A 370 3.65 -17.41 4.81
CA ALA A 370 4.46 -18.21 3.90
C ALA A 370 3.65 -19.29 3.19
N GLN A 371 2.72 -19.95 3.89
CA GLN A 371 1.83 -20.93 3.26
C GLN A 371 0.89 -20.26 2.25
N GLU A 372 0.22 -19.17 2.62
CA GLU A 372 -0.65 -18.42 1.70
C GLU A 372 0.12 -17.87 0.49
N ALA A 373 1.40 -17.51 0.68
CA ALA A 373 2.24 -17.08 -0.43
C ALA A 373 2.46 -18.19 -1.46
N ARG A 374 2.69 -19.43 -1.02
CA ARG A 374 2.80 -20.58 -1.93
C ARG A 374 1.48 -20.81 -2.68
N ASP A 375 0.35 -20.71 -1.99
CA ASP A 375 -0.96 -20.90 -2.60
C ASP A 375 -1.27 -19.79 -3.62
N LEU A 376 -0.89 -18.55 -3.33
CA LEU A 376 -1.02 -17.42 -4.28
C LEU A 376 -0.11 -17.59 -5.50
N ARG A 377 1.12 -18.08 -5.32
CA ARG A 377 2.00 -18.42 -6.45
C ARG A 377 1.38 -19.53 -7.31
N ALA A 378 0.94 -20.63 -6.68
CA ALA A 378 0.37 -21.78 -7.40
C ALA A 378 -0.93 -21.45 -8.15
N THR A 379 -1.71 -20.48 -7.65
CA THR A 379 -3.01 -20.11 -8.26
C THR A 379 -2.88 -18.92 -9.19
N ARG A 380 -2.51 -17.75 -8.66
CA ARG A 380 -2.49 -16.48 -9.38
C ARG A 380 -1.20 -16.26 -10.16
N GLY A 381 -0.09 -16.81 -9.67
CA GLY A 381 1.22 -16.74 -10.29
C GLY A 381 1.56 -17.92 -11.20
N ALA A 382 0.64 -18.85 -11.46
CA ALA A 382 0.91 -20.10 -12.18
C ALA A 382 1.58 -19.89 -13.56
N ALA A 383 1.23 -18.81 -14.26
CA ALA A 383 1.80 -18.47 -15.56
C ALA A 383 3.30 -18.10 -15.49
N LEU A 384 3.82 -17.73 -14.31
CA LEU A 384 5.23 -17.40 -14.10
C LEU A 384 6.12 -18.66 -14.13
N ASP A 385 5.56 -19.83 -13.85
CA ASP A 385 6.26 -21.13 -13.90
C ASP A 385 6.14 -21.82 -15.27
N ALA A 386 5.24 -21.34 -16.13
CA ALA A 386 4.99 -21.90 -17.46
C ALA A 386 5.83 -21.25 -18.58
N GLY A 387 6.62 -20.22 -18.25
CA GLY A 387 7.50 -19.52 -19.17
C GLY A 387 8.97 -19.76 -18.82
N ASP A 388 9.52 -20.84 -19.38
CA ASP A 388 10.96 -21.04 -19.58
C ASP A 388 11.24 -21.16 -21.09
#